data_AF-A0A7K1LI51-F1
#
_entry.id   AF-A0A7K1LI51-F1
#
_cell.length_a   1.000
_cell.length_b   1.000
_cell.length_c   1.000
_cell.angle_alpha   90.00
_cell.angle_beta   90.00
_cell.angle_gamma   90.00
#
_symmetry.space_group_name_H-M   'P 1'
#
loop_
_entity.id
_entity.type
_entity.pdbx_description
1 polymer ?
#
loop_
_entity_poly.entity_id
_entity_poly.type
_entity_poly.pdbx_seq_one_letter_code
_entity_poly.pdbx_strand_id
1 'polypeptide(L)'
;MSTQGAITDPTGDDETGEASPRGADDAVIVAAADGSALGNPGPAGWAWYVDEGSWQAGGWPHGTNNMGELKAVLALLQATADRPNRPLRILCDSKYVINCITQWMPGWKAKGWKKKDGKPVLNRDLLEELDRALAGRTYEFEWVKGHAGHHLNEAADERARAAATAFQNGQDPETGPGFVPGAGGAGDEPAGADDASTEAGDHPSRPQEKSAQAAVEHEKLLSDRETWADAQRLAPLLAEDLVWVTAKGRLADKTAAINYPEQAFALDGDPDLVRSHAVSEDTGLVVSNVRTARGPAVRSSLWTRTTHGAWALAMRQDTLEL
;
A
#
# COMPACT_ATOMS: atom_id res chain seq x y z
N MET A 1 61.13 9.35 33.47
CA MET A 1 61.38 9.11 34.90
C MET A 1 60.23 8.28 35.42
N SER A 2 60.55 7.03 35.77
CA SER A 2 59.66 6.04 36.37
C SER A 2 59.13 6.52 37.72
N THR A 3 57.96 6.05 38.14
CA THR A 3 57.82 5.20 39.34
C THR A 3 56.53 4.38 39.22
N GLN A 4 56.65 3.11 39.58
CA GLN A 4 55.64 2.06 39.56
C GLN A 4 55.59 1.44 40.96
N GLY A 5 54.43 0.97 41.40
CA GLY A 5 54.21 0.14 42.59
C GLY A 5 52.71 0.09 42.89
N ALA A 6 51.93 -0.93 42.50
CA ALA A 6 51.87 -2.35 42.93
C ALA A 6 50.85 -2.60 44.08
N ILE A 7 49.68 -3.12 43.67
CA ILE A 7 48.85 -4.23 44.19
C ILE A 7 48.65 -4.41 45.72
N THR A 8 47.38 -4.38 46.15
CA THR A 8 46.69 -5.46 46.91
C THR A 8 45.16 -5.35 46.75
N ASP A 9 44.53 -6.46 46.38
CA ASP A 9 43.08 -6.77 46.49
C ASP A 9 42.91 -7.78 47.67
N PRO A 10 41.72 -8.30 48.08
CA PRO A 10 40.33 -7.92 47.80
C PRO A 10 39.39 -7.95 49.03
N THR A 11 38.27 -7.23 48.97
CA THR A 11 36.97 -7.55 49.62
C THR A 11 36.02 -6.46 49.10
N GLY A 12 35.11 -6.73 48.17
CA GLY A 12 34.04 -7.70 48.31
C GLY A 12 32.88 -7.01 49.01
N ASP A 13 32.15 -6.16 48.27
CA ASP A 13 30.76 -5.82 48.55
C ASP A 13 30.07 -5.59 47.20
N ASP A 14 29.08 -6.45 46.97
CA ASP A 14 28.14 -6.47 45.86
C ASP A 14 27.32 -5.16 45.86
N GLU A 15 27.78 -4.16 45.10
CA GLU A 15 26.88 -3.10 44.64
C GLU A 15 26.30 -3.53 43.29
N THR A 16 25.13 -4.16 43.37
CA THR A 16 24.20 -4.34 42.25
C THR A 16 23.92 -2.98 41.62
N GLY A 17 24.68 -2.65 40.57
CA GLY A 17 24.32 -1.59 39.65
C GLY A 17 22.96 -1.93 39.05
N GLU A 18 21.90 -1.28 39.55
CA GLU A 18 20.62 -1.23 38.86
C GLU A 18 20.88 -0.58 37.49
N ALA A 19 21.01 -1.43 36.47
CA ALA A 19 20.94 -1.03 35.10
C ALA A 19 19.58 -0.36 34.88
N SER A 20 19.60 0.98 34.84
CA SER A 20 18.48 1.79 34.37
C SER A 20 17.96 1.18 33.04
N PRO A 21 16.65 0.96 32.88
CA PRO A 21 16.12 0.18 31.77
C PRO A 21 16.27 0.98 30.47
N ARG A 22 17.39 0.79 29.77
CA ARG A 22 17.62 1.25 28.38
C ARG A 22 16.70 0.56 27.35
N GLY A 23 15.54 0.05 27.77
CA GLY A 23 14.71 -0.86 26.99
C GLY A 23 13.51 -0.23 26.28
N ALA A 24 12.99 0.91 26.77
CA ALA A 24 11.74 1.49 26.24
C ALA A 24 11.97 2.70 25.31
N ASP A 25 13.02 3.49 25.55
CA ASP A 25 13.29 4.73 24.81
C ASP A 25 13.99 4.50 23.46
N ASP A 26 14.60 3.33 23.24
CA ASP A 26 15.34 3.00 22.00
C ASP A 26 14.55 2.12 21.01
N ALA A 27 13.30 1.72 21.33
CA ALA A 27 12.52 0.86 20.45
C ALA A 27 12.21 1.54 19.10
N VAL A 28 12.15 0.76 18.01
CA VAL A 28 11.77 1.28 16.69
C VAL A 28 10.30 1.72 16.72
N ILE A 29 10.00 2.88 16.13
CA ILE A 29 8.62 3.29 15.88
C ILE A 29 8.22 2.72 14.52
N VAL A 30 7.27 1.79 14.51
CA VAL A 30 6.70 1.22 13.28
C VAL A 30 5.39 1.95 12.99
N ALA A 31 5.27 2.55 11.81
CA ALA A 31 4.09 3.30 11.42
C ALA A 31 3.81 3.10 9.94
N ALA A 32 2.54 3.14 9.54
CA ALA A 32 2.15 3.29 8.15
C ALA A 32 1.81 4.76 7.84
N ALA A 33 2.01 5.16 6.60
CA ALA A 33 1.69 6.49 6.10
C ALA A 33 1.07 6.39 4.71
N ASP A 34 -0.12 6.96 4.55
CA ASP A 34 -0.90 6.86 3.31
C ASP A 34 -1.65 8.15 2.97
N GLY A 35 -1.97 8.33 1.68
CA GLY A 35 -2.72 9.45 1.13
C GLY A 35 -3.82 9.00 0.19
N SER A 36 -4.94 9.71 0.23
CA SER A 36 -6.10 9.42 -0.61
C SER A 36 -6.59 10.69 -1.31
N ALA A 37 -7.15 10.56 -2.51
CA ALA A 37 -7.83 11.65 -3.20
C ALA A 37 -9.11 11.18 -3.90
N LEU A 38 -10.21 11.88 -3.66
CA LEU A 38 -11.52 11.66 -4.28
C LEU A 38 -11.58 12.44 -5.60
N GLY A 39 -11.00 11.84 -6.64
CA GLY A 39 -10.64 12.53 -7.88
C GLY A 39 -9.24 13.16 -7.76
N ASN A 40 -8.47 13.16 -8.86
CA ASN A 40 -7.06 13.53 -8.84
C ASN A 40 -6.74 14.57 -9.96
N PRO A 41 -6.81 15.88 -9.68
CA PRO A 41 -7.00 16.50 -8.37
C PRO A 41 -8.46 16.54 -7.88
N GLY A 42 -8.65 16.60 -6.56
CA GLY A 42 -9.96 16.58 -5.88
C GLY A 42 -9.79 16.71 -4.35
N PRO A 43 -10.86 16.58 -3.53
CA PRO A 43 -10.72 16.47 -2.08
C PRO A 43 -9.72 15.38 -1.72
N ALA A 44 -8.74 15.72 -0.90
CA ALA A 44 -7.60 14.86 -0.61
C ALA A 44 -7.38 14.76 0.89
N GLY A 45 -6.91 13.60 1.32
CA GLY A 45 -6.61 13.30 2.71
C GLY A 45 -5.27 12.59 2.85
N TRP A 46 -4.76 12.60 4.07
CA TRP A 46 -3.53 11.96 4.47
C TRP A 46 -3.72 11.40 5.87
N ALA A 47 -3.02 10.31 6.19
CA ALA A 47 -2.94 9.81 7.54
C ALA A 47 -1.64 9.05 7.79
N TRP A 48 -1.18 9.09 9.04
CA TRP A 48 -0.22 8.11 9.53
C TRP A 48 -0.82 7.36 10.72
N TYR A 49 -0.41 6.12 10.89
CA TYR A 49 -0.98 5.21 11.88
C TYR A 49 0.11 4.35 12.51
N VAL A 50 0.15 4.31 13.84
CA VAL A 50 0.94 3.36 14.64
C VAL A 50 -0.01 2.34 15.26
N ASP A 51 -1.03 2.82 15.97
CA ASP A 51 -2.14 2.05 16.53
C ASP A 51 -3.38 2.95 16.76
N GLU A 52 -4.45 2.39 17.32
CA GLU A 52 -5.70 3.12 17.60
C GLU A 52 -5.53 4.30 18.58
N GLY A 53 -4.52 4.26 19.45
CA GLY A 53 -4.19 5.34 20.38
C GLY A 53 -3.22 6.36 19.81
N SER A 54 -2.56 6.07 18.69
CA SER A 54 -1.46 6.85 18.13
C SER A 54 -1.57 6.90 16.60
N TRP A 55 -2.34 7.88 16.13
CA TRP A 55 -2.54 8.15 14.70
C TRP A 55 -2.91 9.62 14.50
N GLN A 56 -2.74 10.10 13.26
CA GLN A 56 -3.23 11.40 12.86
C GLN A 56 -3.68 11.40 11.42
N ALA A 57 -4.75 12.15 11.12
CA ALA A 57 -5.22 12.37 9.77
C ALA A 57 -5.54 13.85 9.52
N GLY A 58 -5.64 14.20 8.25
CA GLY A 58 -6.02 15.53 7.79
C GLY A 58 -6.15 15.55 6.28
N GLY A 59 -6.26 16.73 5.69
CA GLY A 59 -6.45 16.84 4.25
C GLY A 59 -6.72 18.25 3.76
N TRP A 60 -7.23 18.34 2.54
CA TRP A 60 -7.61 19.58 1.89
C TRP A 60 -8.86 19.40 1.02
N PRO A 61 -9.67 20.46 0.82
CA PRO A 61 -10.76 20.46 -0.17
C PRO A 61 -10.30 20.20 -1.60
N HIS A 62 -9.03 20.49 -1.91
CA HIS A 62 -8.46 20.29 -3.23
C HIS A 62 -6.96 19.95 -3.14
N GLY A 63 -6.59 18.77 -3.63
CA GLY A 63 -5.23 18.24 -3.63
C GLY A 63 -5.11 17.04 -4.57
N THR A 64 -4.00 16.31 -4.47
CA THR A 64 -3.72 15.11 -5.26
C THR A 64 -3.34 13.96 -4.33
N ASN A 65 -3.39 12.72 -4.82
CA ASN A 65 -2.95 11.55 -4.05
C ASN A 65 -1.50 11.74 -3.56
N ASN A 66 -0.61 12.10 -4.48
CA ASN A 66 0.82 12.35 -4.21
C ASN A 66 1.06 13.41 -3.13
N MET A 67 0.20 14.43 -3.01
CA MET A 67 0.29 15.43 -1.94
C MET A 67 -0.08 14.81 -0.59
N GLY A 68 -1.14 14.00 -0.55
CA GLY A 68 -1.56 13.27 0.63
C GLY A 68 -0.48 12.32 1.14
N GLU A 69 0.06 11.49 0.24
CA GLU A 69 1.09 10.51 0.57
C GLU A 69 2.37 11.19 1.12
N LEU A 70 2.84 12.28 0.49
CA LEU A 70 3.99 13.04 0.99
C LEU A 70 3.70 13.68 2.36
N LYS A 71 2.49 14.20 2.55
CA LYS A 71 2.11 14.85 3.81
C LYS A 71 1.95 13.87 4.95
N ALA A 72 1.47 12.65 4.70
CA ALA A 72 1.39 11.61 5.71
C ALA A 72 2.75 11.33 6.36
N VAL A 73 3.78 11.12 5.53
CA VAL A 73 5.16 10.92 5.99
C VAL A 73 5.69 12.15 6.72
N LEU A 74 5.43 13.36 6.18
CA LEU A 74 5.85 14.60 6.83
C LEU A 74 5.21 14.79 8.20
N ALA A 75 3.91 14.52 8.32
CA ALA A 75 3.17 14.64 9.57
C ALA A 75 3.67 13.63 10.61
N LEU A 76 3.99 12.40 10.21
CA LEU A 76 4.61 11.41 11.10
C LEU A 76 5.98 11.89 11.64
N LEU A 77 6.81 12.43 10.76
CA LEU A 77 8.12 12.98 11.13
C LEU A 77 8.00 14.20 12.06
N GLN A 78 6.98 15.03 11.86
CA GLN A 78 6.68 16.17 12.72
C GLN A 78 6.15 15.71 14.09
N ALA A 79 5.24 14.74 14.11
CA ALA A 79 4.64 14.20 15.33
C ALA A 79 5.66 13.50 16.25
N THR A 80 6.73 12.96 15.67
CA THR A 80 7.79 12.26 16.41
C THR A 80 9.07 13.10 16.60
N ALA A 81 9.01 14.41 16.33
CA ALA A 81 10.20 15.28 16.24
C ALA A 81 10.94 15.48 17.57
N ASP A 82 10.27 15.31 18.71
CA ASP A 82 10.85 15.35 20.05
C ASP A 82 11.65 14.07 20.39
N ARG A 83 11.65 13.08 19.49
CA ARG A 83 12.38 11.80 19.61
C ARG A 83 13.27 11.56 18.40
N PRO A 84 14.21 12.46 18.07
CA PRO A 84 14.99 12.39 16.83
C PRO A 84 15.85 11.12 16.72
N ASN A 85 16.26 10.55 17.86
CA ASN A 85 17.12 9.37 17.93
C ASN A 85 16.37 8.03 17.81
N ARG A 86 15.03 8.02 17.89
CA ARG A 86 14.27 6.77 17.71
C ARG A 86 14.18 6.42 16.23
N PRO A 87 14.61 5.21 15.82
CA PRO A 87 14.47 4.78 14.45
C PRO A 87 12.99 4.70 14.04
N LEU A 88 12.70 5.09 12.79
CA LEU A 88 11.38 4.98 12.18
C LEU A 88 11.39 3.88 11.10
N ARG A 89 10.52 2.89 11.20
CA ARG A 89 10.18 1.98 10.11
C ARG A 89 8.84 2.41 9.54
N ILE A 90 8.87 2.96 8.33
CA ILE A 90 7.70 3.59 7.71
C ILE A 90 7.19 2.69 6.59
N LEU A 91 6.01 2.13 6.79
CA LEU A 91 5.28 1.37 5.79
C LEU A 91 4.56 2.34 4.87
N CYS A 92 4.77 2.17 3.56
CA CYS A 92 4.16 3.03 2.57
C CYS A 92 3.98 2.24 1.27
N ASP A 93 2.80 2.31 0.67
CA ASP A 93 2.55 1.71 -0.63
C ASP A 93 2.92 2.63 -1.82
N SER A 94 3.15 3.90 -1.53
CA SER A 94 3.59 4.89 -2.50
C SER A 94 5.05 4.74 -2.88
N LYS A 95 5.27 4.11 -4.04
CA LYS A 95 6.56 4.18 -4.75
C LYS A 95 6.96 5.62 -5.08
N TYR A 96 6.00 6.53 -5.25
CA TYR A 96 6.30 7.93 -5.53
C TYR A 96 7.01 8.58 -4.34
N VAL A 97 6.48 8.45 -3.12
CA VAL A 97 7.10 8.99 -1.90
C VAL A 97 8.47 8.37 -1.66
N ILE A 98 8.56 7.04 -1.73
CA ILE A 98 9.82 6.32 -1.50
C ILE A 98 10.89 6.80 -2.49
N ASN A 99 10.58 6.89 -3.79
CA ASN A 99 11.54 7.34 -4.80
C ASN A 99 11.88 8.83 -4.66
N CYS A 100 10.91 9.68 -4.31
CA CYS A 100 11.13 11.09 -3.99
C CYS A 100 12.23 11.22 -2.93
N ILE A 101 12.08 10.54 -1.80
CA ILE A 101 12.99 10.68 -0.66
C ILE A 101 14.33 9.99 -0.92
N THR A 102 14.32 8.75 -1.42
CA THR A 102 15.53 7.91 -1.48
C THR A 102 16.35 8.09 -2.76
N GLN A 103 15.73 8.46 -3.89
CA GLN A 103 16.41 8.49 -5.19
C GLN A 103 16.50 9.90 -5.78
N TRP A 104 15.42 10.68 -5.73
CA TRP A 104 15.31 11.88 -6.56
C TRP A 104 15.69 13.18 -5.82
N MET A 105 15.27 13.32 -4.56
CA MET A 105 15.49 14.52 -3.75
C MET A 105 16.97 14.92 -3.65
N PRO A 106 17.95 14.02 -3.46
CA PRO A 106 19.36 14.42 -3.45
C PRO A 106 19.79 15.10 -4.76
N GLY A 107 19.34 14.58 -5.90
CA GLY A 107 19.63 15.13 -7.23
C GLY A 107 18.91 16.45 -7.50
N TRP A 108 17.67 16.60 -7.00
CA TRP A 108 16.92 17.84 -7.11
C TRP A 108 17.53 18.96 -6.27
N LYS A 109 17.95 18.68 -5.03
CA LYS A 109 18.65 19.63 -4.15
C LYS A 109 19.91 20.18 -4.81
N ALA A 110 20.74 19.29 -5.38
CA ALA A 110 21.95 19.68 -6.10
C ALA A 110 21.67 20.58 -7.33
N LYS A 111 20.46 20.54 -7.88
CA LYS A 111 20.03 21.33 -9.05
C LYS A 111 19.11 22.51 -8.69
N GLY A 112 19.02 22.88 -7.41
CA GLY A 112 18.16 23.97 -6.96
C GLY A 112 16.66 23.68 -7.16
N TRP A 113 16.25 22.43 -6.86
CA TRP A 113 14.87 21.93 -6.95
C TRP A 113 14.27 21.96 -8.36
N LYS A 114 15.08 21.55 -9.34
CA LYS A 114 14.69 21.40 -10.75
C LYS A 114 14.88 19.97 -11.24
N LYS A 115 13.96 19.54 -12.10
CA LYS A 115 14.05 18.28 -12.84
C LYS A 115 15.12 18.36 -13.93
N LYS A 116 15.45 17.22 -14.53
CA LYS A 116 16.45 17.11 -15.63
C LYS A 116 16.08 17.97 -16.85
N ASP A 117 14.80 18.16 -17.11
CA ASP A 117 14.25 19.00 -18.18
C ASP A 117 14.21 20.50 -17.81
N GLY A 118 14.75 20.89 -16.65
CA GLY A 118 14.78 22.28 -16.16
C GLY A 118 13.47 22.76 -15.54
N LYS A 119 12.40 21.96 -15.60
CA LYS A 119 11.12 22.32 -14.98
C LYS A 119 11.19 22.23 -13.46
N PRO A 120 10.38 23.02 -12.73
CA PRO A 120 10.24 22.86 -11.29
C PRO A 120 9.82 21.44 -10.90
N VAL A 121 10.30 20.99 -9.75
CA VAL A 121 9.80 19.77 -9.09
C VAL A 121 8.38 20.05 -8.57
N LEU A 122 7.46 19.10 -8.79
CA LEU A 122 6.10 19.17 -8.24
C LEU A 122 6.13 18.89 -6.74
N ASN A 123 5.20 19.47 -5.97
CA ASN A 123 5.14 19.33 -4.50
C ASN A 123 6.43 19.77 -3.79
N ARG A 124 7.14 20.74 -4.37
CA ARG A 124 8.45 21.20 -3.89
C ARG A 124 8.39 21.69 -2.44
N ASP A 125 7.34 22.41 -2.08
CA ASP A 125 7.07 22.89 -0.73
C ASP A 125 7.03 21.73 0.29
N LEU A 126 6.21 20.70 0.02
CA LEU A 126 6.15 19.50 0.87
C LEU A 126 7.50 18.76 0.92
N LEU A 127 8.19 18.66 -0.22
CA LEU A 127 9.49 17.98 -0.29
C LEU A 127 10.61 18.73 0.45
N GLU A 128 10.61 20.06 0.44
CA GLU A 128 11.54 20.87 1.22
C GLU A 128 11.26 20.75 2.73
N GLU A 129 9.99 20.65 3.13
CA GLU A 129 9.63 20.36 4.52
C GLU A 129 10.06 18.96 4.96
N LEU A 130 9.83 17.95 4.11
CA LEU A 130 10.29 16.58 4.34
C LEU A 130 11.82 16.52 4.50
N ASP A 131 12.57 17.17 3.62
CA ASP A 131 14.03 17.23 3.69
C ASP A 131 14.52 17.77 5.02
N ARG A 132 13.87 18.82 5.54
CA ARG A 132 14.19 19.37 6.87
C ARG A 132 13.82 18.40 8.00
N ALA A 133 12.65 17.76 7.92
CA ALA A 133 12.16 16.86 8.95
C ALA A 133 12.94 15.53 9.04
N LEU A 134 13.53 15.09 7.93
CA LEU A 134 14.38 13.91 7.83
C LEU A 134 15.81 14.14 8.32
N ALA A 135 16.25 15.40 8.40
CA ALA A 135 17.63 15.73 8.74
C ALA A 135 17.99 15.24 10.17
N GLY A 136 19.00 14.36 10.25
CA GLY A 136 19.46 13.79 11.53
C GLY A 136 18.58 12.66 12.08
N ARG A 137 17.59 12.18 11.31
CA ARG A 137 16.76 11.02 11.67
C ARG A 137 17.36 9.71 11.17
N THR A 138 17.15 8.63 11.92
CA THR A 138 17.32 7.26 11.42
C THR A 138 15.95 6.73 10.98
N TYR A 139 15.82 6.35 9.71
CA TYR A 139 14.57 5.85 9.16
C TYR A 139 14.82 4.82 8.06
N GLU A 140 13.86 3.92 7.89
CA GLU A 140 13.77 2.99 6.78
C GLU A 140 12.34 2.99 6.22
N PHE A 141 12.23 2.81 4.90
CA PHE A 141 10.94 2.59 4.24
C PHE A 141 10.76 1.12 3.96
N GLU A 142 9.60 0.60 4.31
CA GLU A 142 9.12 -0.69 3.85
C GLU A 142 8.03 -0.45 2.82
N TRP A 143 8.32 -0.81 1.57
CA TRP A 143 7.29 -0.78 0.55
C TRP A 143 6.33 -1.93 0.79
N VAL A 144 5.10 -1.60 1.14
CA VAL A 144 4.00 -2.57 1.21
C VAL A 144 3.13 -2.43 -0.03
N LYS A 145 2.35 -3.45 -0.32
CA LYS A 145 1.34 -3.33 -1.37
C LYS A 145 0.07 -2.75 -0.75
N GLY A 146 -0.43 -1.65 -1.31
CA GLY A 146 -1.70 -1.07 -0.89
C GLY A 146 -2.85 -2.06 -1.01
N HIS A 147 -3.79 -2.01 -0.07
CA HIS A 147 -4.97 -2.88 -0.01
C HIS A 147 -4.63 -4.39 -0.04
N ALA A 148 -3.53 -4.78 0.61
CA ALA A 148 -3.05 -6.15 0.68
C ALA A 148 -3.20 -6.79 2.07
N GLY A 149 -3.97 -6.17 2.96
CA GLY A 149 -4.25 -6.70 4.30
C GLY A 149 -3.15 -6.41 5.31
N HIS A 150 -2.23 -5.47 5.01
CA HIS A 150 -1.29 -5.00 6.01
C HIS A 150 -2.01 -4.07 6.98
N HIS A 151 -2.39 -4.58 8.16
CA HIS A 151 -3.25 -3.88 9.13
C HIS A 151 -2.93 -2.40 9.31
N LEU A 152 -1.64 -2.05 9.54
CA LEU A 152 -1.22 -0.65 9.70
C LEU A 152 -1.50 0.21 8.46
N ASN A 153 -1.24 -0.33 7.26
CA ASN A 153 -1.44 0.40 6.01
C ASN A 153 -2.92 0.56 5.69
N GLU A 154 -3.74 -0.48 5.89
CA GLU A 154 -5.19 -0.36 5.73
C GLU A 154 -5.78 0.66 6.70
N ALA A 155 -5.30 0.68 7.95
CA ALA A 155 -5.74 1.65 8.95
C ALA A 155 -5.36 3.08 8.57
N ALA A 156 -4.20 3.29 7.94
CA ALA A 156 -3.79 4.58 7.41
C ALA A 156 -4.60 4.98 6.16
N ASP A 157 -4.81 4.07 5.19
CA ASP A 157 -5.65 4.31 4.01
C ASP A 157 -7.07 4.73 4.41
N GLU A 158 -7.70 3.96 5.29
CA GLU A 158 -9.07 4.20 5.74
C GLU A 158 -9.21 5.62 6.31
N ARG A 159 -8.25 6.03 7.15
CA ARG A 159 -8.22 7.36 7.76
C ARG A 159 -7.93 8.46 6.75
N ALA A 160 -7.03 8.24 5.80
CA ALA A 160 -6.74 9.19 4.73
C ALA A 160 -7.98 9.39 3.84
N ARG A 161 -8.67 8.30 3.48
CA ARG A 161 -9.90 8.32 2.69
C ARG A 161 -11.07 8.95 3.45
N ALA A 162 -11.20 8.68 4.75
CA ALA A 162 -12.19 9.31 5.60
C ALA A 162 -11.97 10.83 5.65
N ALA A 163 -10.72 11.29 5.78
CA ALA A 163 -10.40 12.70 5.75
C ALA A 163 -10.74 13.35 4.39
N ALA A 164 -10.40 12.70 3.27
CA ALA A 164 -10.78 13.18 1.94
C ALA A 164 -12.31 13.28 1.76
N THR A 165 -13.04 12.31 2.30
CA THR A 165 -14.52 12.26 2.27
C THR A 165 -15.14 13.38 3.11
N ALA A 166 -14.59 13.67 4.29
CA ALA A 166 -15.02 14.80 5.11
C ALA A 166 -14.91 16.12 4.31
N PHE A 167 -13.77 16.33 3.64
CA PHE A 167 -13.59 17.51 2.78
C PHE A 167 -14.54 17.55 1.58
N GLN A 168 -14.83 16.41 0.95
CA GLN A 168 -15.83 16.34 -0.11
C GLN A 168 -17.22 16.77 0.38
N ASN A 169 -17.55 16.43 1.63
CA ASN A 169 -18.82 16.76 2.27
C ASN A 169 -18.83 18.15 2.94
N GLY A 170 -17.74 18.92 2.88
CA GLY A 170 -17.63 20.22 3.55
C GLY A 170 -17.59 20.11 5.08
N GLN A 171 -17.09 19.00 5.61
CA GLN A 171 -16.94 18.70 7.03
C GLN A 171 -15.47 18.73 7.45
N ASP A 172 -15.23 18.98 8.74
CA ASP A 172 -13.89 18.83 9.31
C ASP A 172 -13.57 17.34 9.50
N PRO A 173 -12.39 16.86 9.07
CA PRO A 173 -11.99 15.47 9.25
C PRO A 173 -11.68 15.17 10.72
N GLU A 174 -11.87 13.91 11.13
CA GLU A 174 -11.31 13.44 12.39
C GLU A 174 -9.78 13.44 12.28
N THR A 175 -9.12 14.19 13.17
CA THR A 175 -7.66 14.38 13.09
C THR A 175 -6.87 13.37 13.89
N GLY A 176 -7.53 12.55 14.70
CA GLY A 176 -6.90 11.55 15.57
C GLY A 176 -6.25 12.14 16.84
N PRO A 177 -5.81 11.28 17.76
CA PRO A 177 -5.23 11.69 19.05
C PRO A 177 -3.81 12.27 18.93
N GLY A 178 -3.16 12.16 17.76
CA GLY A 178 -1.74 12.49 17.59
C GLY A 178 -0.84 11.36 18.10
N PHE A 179 0.46 11.65 18.28
CA PHE A 179 1.43 10.64 18.67
C PHE A 179 1.45 10.43 20.19
N VAL A 180 1.24 9.18 20.62
CA VAL A 180 1.28 8.79 22.04
C VAL A 180 2.48 7.87 22.29
N PRO A 181 3.40 8.21 23.22
CA PRO A 181 4.55 7.37 23.55
C PRO A 181 4.12 6.07 24.24
N GLY A 182 4.73 4.94 23.87
CA GLY A 182 4.43 3.61 24.44
C GLY A 182 3.49 2.74 23.60
N ALA A 183 2.93 3.29 22.53
CA ALA A 183 2.14 2.62 21.47
C ALA A 183 2.90 1.60 20.61
N GLY A 184 4.17 1.30 20.94
CA GLY A 184 5.02 0.39 20.19
C GLY A 184 5.58 -0.69 21.10
N GLY A 185 4.79 -1.73 21.37
CA GLY A 185 5.23 -2.85 22.20
C GLY A 185 4.28 -4.05 22.13
N ALA A 186 4.79 -5.11 21.51
CA ALA A 186 4.27 -6.48 21.46
C ALA A 186 3.22 -6.82 20.38
N GLY A 187 3.72 -7.41 19.29
CA GLY A 187 3.18 -8.66 18.76
C GLY A 187 2.46 -8.58 17.43
N ASP A 188 3.21 -8.64 16.32
CA ASP A 188 2.89 -9.63 15.28
C ASP A 188 4.17 -9.94 14.47
N GLU A 189 4.79 -11.07 14.78
CA GLU A 189 5.65 -11.80 13.86
C GLU A 189 4.96 -13.15 13.56
N PRO A 190 5.14 -13.67 12.34
CA PRO A 190 4.11 -14.44 11.66
C PRO A 190 4.03 -15.88 12.18
N ALA A 191 2.83 -16.31 12.53
CA ALA A 191 2.57 -17.73 12.75
C ALA A 191 2.71 -18.46 11.41
N GLY A 192 3.66 -19.39 11.39
CA GLY A 192 3.99 -20.24 10.26
C GLY A 192 2.78 -20.95 9.68
N ALA A 193 2.90 -21.20 8.37
CA ALA A 193 2.13 -22.20 7.67
C ALA A 193 2.37 -23.56 8.34
N ASP A 194 1.39 -24.03 9.11
CA ASP A 194 1.21 -25.44 9.40
C ASP A 194 -0.11 -25.89 8.78
N ASP A 195 0.06 -26.83 7.86
CA ASP A 195 -0.96 -27.65 7.22
C ASP A 195 -1.79 -28.39 8.26
N ALA A 196 -3.09 -28.11 8.30
CA ALA A 196 -4.06 -28.95 9.00
C ALA A 196 -5.36 -28.98 8.19
N SER A 197 -5.41 -29.93 7.27
CA SER A 197 -6.66 -30.50 6.79
C SER A 197 -7.51 -31.00 7.96
N THR A 198 -8.64 -30.35 8.28
CA THR A 198 -9.80 -31.03 8.90
C THR A 198 -11.09 -30.20 8.79
N GLU A 199 -12.01 -30.73 7.99
CA GLU A 199 -13.48 -30.77 8.16
C GLU A 199 -14.31 -29.48 8.34
N ALA A 200 -14.96 -29.12 7.23
CA ALA A 200 -16.34 -28.67 7.08
C ALA A 200 -17.13 -28.32 8.36
N GLY A 201 -17.16 -27.02 8.68
CA GLY A 201 -18.21 -26.38 9.47
C GLY A 201 -18.78 -25.20 8.70
N ASP A 202 -20.09 -25.25 8.43
CA ASP A 202 -20.86 -24.24 7.69
C ASP A 202 -20.96 -22.93 8.48
N HIS A 203 -19.94 -22.08 8.35
CA HIS A 203 -20.02 -20.67 8.74
C HIS A 203 -20.33 -19.83 7.49
N PRO A 204 -21.37 -18.96 7.51
CA PRO A 204 -21.64 -18.11 6.37
C PRO A 204 -20.47 -17.16 6.15
N SER A 205 -19.72 -17.37 5.05
CA SER A 205 -18.63 -16.48 4.64
C SER A 205 -19.16 -15.06 4.47
N ARG A 206 -18.34 -14.08 4.85
CA ARG A 206 -18.71 -12.66 4.78
C ARG A 206 -19.03 -12.27 3.33
N PRO A 207 -19.97 -11.33 3.07
CA PRO A 207 -20.28 -10.89 1.71
C PRO A 207 -19.04 -10.49 0.88
N GLN A 208 -18.06 -9.86 1.52
CA GLN A 208 -16.79 -9.46 0.90
C GLN A 208 -15.93 -10.68 0.50
N GLU A 209 -15.82 -11.70 1.35
CA GLU A 209 -15.09 -12.94 1.01
C GLU A 209 -15.73 -13.65 -0.20
N LYS A 210 -17.07 -13.66 -0.26
CA LYS A 210 -17.81 -14.23 -1.39
C LYS A 210 -17.51 -13.52 -2.70
N SER A 211 -17.30 -12.22 -2.67
CA SER A 211 -17.04 -11.41 -3.86
C SER A 211 -15.61 -11.56 -4.38
N ALA A 212 -14.62 -11.71 -3.48
CA ALA A 212 -13.26 -12.10 -3.87
C ALA A 212 -13.26 -13.48 -4.54
N GLN A 213 -13.95 -14.44 -3.94
CA GLN A 213 -14.05 -15.81 -4.44
C GLN A 213 -14.77 -15.87 -5.79
N ALA A 214 -15.91 -15.18 -5.92
CA ALA A 214 -16.65 -15.10 -7.16
C ALA A 214 -15.80 -14.49 -8.29
N ALA A 215 -15.02 -13.44 -8.01
CA ALA A 215 -14.13 -12.84 -9.00
C ALA A 215 -13.08 -13.85 -9.50
N VAL A 216 -12.47 -14.65 -8.60
CA VAL A 216 -11.53 -15.71 -8.99
C VAL A 216 -12.18 -16.77 -9.86
N GLU A 217 -13.39 -17.21 -9.50
CA GLU A 217 -14.14 -18.21 -10.27
C GLU A 217 -14.43 -17.72 -11.68
N HIS A 218 -14.82 -16.46 -11.84
CA HIS A 218 -15.09 -15.90 -13.16
C HIS A 218 -13.80 -15.60 -13.95
N GLU A 219 -12.69 -15.25 -13.28
CA GLU A 219 -11.37 -15.13 -13.94
C GLU A 219 -10.93 -16.47 -14.54
N LYS A 220 -11.19 -17.59 -13.86
CA LYS A 220 -10.90 -18.93 -14.36
C LYS A 220 -11.69 -19.25 -15.65
N LEU A 221 -12.94 -18.80 -15.75
CA LEU A 221 -13.73 -18.97 -16.98
C LEU A 221 -13.04 -18.31 -18.18
N LEU A 222 -12.41 -17.14 -18.00
CA LEU A 222 -11.69 -16.46 -19.08
C LEU A 222 -10.32 -17.07 -19.41
N SER A 223 -9.87 -18.08 -18.68
CA SER A 223 -8.66 -18.85 -18.99
C SER A 223 -8.97 -20.06 -19.88
N ASP A 224 -10.23 -20.51 -19.88
CA ASP A 224 -10.70 -21.61 -20.73
C ASP A 224 -10.94 -21.14 -22.17
N ARG A 225 -10.25 -21.79 -23.10
CA ARG A 225 -10.37 -21.52 -24.54
C ARG A 225 -11.78 -21.71 -25.07
N GLU A 226 -12.53 -22.69 -24.59
CA GLU A 226 -13.91 -22.88 -25.05
C GLU A 226 -14.81 -21.72 -24.67
N THR A 227 -14.52 -21.07 -23.55
CA THR A 227 -15.30 -19.94 -23.06
C THR A 227 -15.03 -18.68 -23.87
N TRP A 228 -13.78 -18.31 -24.13
CA TRP A 228 -13.48 -17.09 -24.88
C TRP A 228 -13.50 -17.26 -26.41
N ALA A 229 -13.46 -18.48 -26.95
CA ALA A 229 -13.60 -18.71 -28.39
C ALA A 229 -15.06 -18.59 -28.89
N ASP A 230 -16.04 -18.65 -28.00
CA ASP A 230 -17.46 -18.48 -28.31
C ASP A 230 -17.96 -17.10 -27.84
N ALA A 231 -18.32 -16.23 -28.79
CA ALA A 231 -18.82 -14.89 -28.50
C ALA A 231 -20.10 -14.89 -27.63
N GLN A 232 -20.95 -15.92 -27.72
CA GLN A 232 -22.16 -16.02 -26.88
C GLN A 232 -21.83 -16.36 -25.42
N ARG A 233 -20.73 -17.09 -25.18
CA ARG A 233 -20.23 -17.41 -23.84
C ARG A 233 -19.36 -16.28 -23.27
N LEU A 234 -18.59 -15.61 -24.12
CA LEU A 234 -17.69 -14.53 -23.74
C LEU A 234 -18.43 -13.22 -23.45
N ALA A 235 -19.36 -12.79 -24.30
CA ALA A 235 -19.99 -11.48 -24.19
C ALA A 235 -20.68 -11.20 -22.83
N PRO A 236 -21.34 -12.16 -22.16
CA PRO A 236 -21.91 -11.96 -20.83
C PRO A 236 -20.87 -11.78 -19.72
N LEU A 237 -19.64 -12.26 -19.91
CA LEU A 237 -18.56 -12.13 -18.93
C LEU A 237 -17.84 -10.78 -19.00
N LEU A 238 -18.19 -9.92 -19.95
CA LEU A 238 -17.54 -8.62 -20.17
C LEU A 238 -18.54 -7.49 -19.93
N ALA A 239 -18.17 -6.52 -19.07
CA ALA A 239 -19.00 -5.35 -18.82
C ALA A 239 -19.12 -4.50 -20.09
N GLU A 240 -20.27 -3.84 -20.28
CA GLU A 240 -20.50 -2.96 -21.44
C GLU A 240 -19.46 -1.83 -21.53
N ASP A 241 -19.03 -1.33 -20.39
CA ASP A 241 -18.02 -0.29 -20.21
C ASP A 241 -16.63 -0.84 -19.90
N LEU A 242 -16.32 -2.08 -20.31
CA LEU A 242 -15.02 -2.72 -20.11
C LEU A 242 -13.86 -1.80 -20.53
N VAL A 243 -12.91 -1.59 -19.62
CA VAL A 243 -11.63 -0.94 -19.90
C VAL A 243 -10.48 -1.93 -19.81
N TRP A 244 -9.85 -2.24 -20.93
CA TRP A 244 -8.65 -3.06 -20.97
C TRP A 244 -7.40 -2.24 -21.34
N VAL A 245 -6.46 -2.14 -20.41
CA VAL A 245 -5.11 -1.62 -20.65
C VAL A 245 -4.16 -2.78 -21.02
N THR A 246 -3.83 -2.90 -22.30
CA THR A 246 -2.88 -3.93 -22.76
C THR A 246 -1.48 -3.68 -22.20
N ALA A 247 -0.60 -4.69 -22.26
CA ALA A 247 0.81 -4.59 -21.89
C ALA A 247 1.62 -3.45 -22.55
N LYS A 248 1.12 -2.86 -23.66
CA LYS A 248 1.73 -1.69 -24.32
C LYS A 248 1.05 -0.36 -23.97
N GLY A 249 0.14 -0.35 -22.99
CA GLY A 249 -0.65 0.82 -22.60
C GLY A 249 -1.75 1.20 -23.60
N ARG A 250 -2.07 0.34 -24.58
CA ARG A 250 -3.23 0.58 -25.48
C ARG A 250 -4.52 0.19 -24.77
N LEU A 251 -5.54 1.02 -24.95
CA LEU A 251 -6.90 0.73 -24.49
C LEU A 251 -7.64 -0.16 -25.50
N ALA A 252 -8.39 -1.13 -24.98
CA ALA A 252 -9.34 -1.95 -25.72
C ALA A 252 -10.66 -2.03 -24.93
N ASP A 253 -11.77 -2.04 -25.65
CA ASP A 253 -13.12 -2.11 -25.09
C ASP A 253 -13.73 -3.51 -25.26
N LYS A 254 -14.99 -3.70 -24.82
CA LYS A 254 -15.73 -4.95 -24.98
C LYS A 254 -15.78 -5.44 -26.42
N THR A 255 -16.03 -4.54 -27.37
CA THR A 255 -16.12 -4.89 -28.80
C THR A 255 -14.78 -5.43 -29.31
N ALA A 256 -13.66 -4.78 -28.96
CA ALA A 256 -12.33 -5.24 -29.32
C ALA A 256 -12.00 -6.62 -28.70
N ALA A 257 -12.36 -6.83 -27.43
CA ALA A 257 -12.14 -8.10 -26.75
C ALA A 257 -12.94 -9.26 -27.37
N ILE A 258 -14.18 -9.00 -27.83
CA ILE A 258 -15.02 -10.01 -28.52
C ILE A 258 -14.53 -10.28 -29.94
N ASN A 259 -14.08 -9.25 -30.66
CA ASN A 259 -13.61 -9.40 -32.05
C ASN A 259 -12.23 -10.06 -32.14
N TYR A 260 -11.40 -9.93 -31.10
CA TYR A 260 -10.04 -10.46 -31.04
C TYR A 260 -9.76 -11.24 -29.75
N PRO A 261 -10.56 -12.28 -29.43
CA PRO A 261 -10.53 -12.92 -28.11
C PRO A 261 -9.23 -13.68 -27.87
N GLU A 262 -8.61 -14.23 -28.91
CA GLU A 262 -7.30 -14.88 -28.78
C GLU A 262 -6.21 -13.88 -28.35
N GLN A 263 -6.21 -12.65 -28.88
CA GLN A 263 -5.23 -11.63 -28.49
C GLN A 263 -5.44 -11.11 -27.06
N ALA A 264 -6.67 -11.21 -26.58
CA ALA A 264 -7.10 -10.78 -25.27
C ALA A 264 -6.81 -11.87 -24.21
N PHE A 265 -7.30 -13.08 -24.44
CA PHE A 265 -7.46 -14.10 -23.41
C PHE A 265 -6.52 -15.30 -23.55
N ALA A 266 -5.88 -15.51 -24.71
CA ALA A 266 -4.99 -16.66 -24.87
C ALA A 266 -3.74 -16.51 -23.99
N LEU A 267 -3.45 -17.56 -23.22
CA LEU A 267 -2.31 -17.68 -22.34
C LEU A 267 -1.52 -18.95 -22.64
N ASP A 268 -0.23 -18.92 -22.34
CA ASP A 268 0.66 -20.08 -22.36
C ASP A 268 0.71 -20.72 -20.96
N GLY A 269 -0.22 -21.64 -20.72
CA GLY A 269 -0.43 -22.27 -19.42
C GLY A 269 -1.45 -21.53 -18.55
N ASP A 270 -1.69 -22.08 -17.36
CA ASP A 270 -2.68 -21.56 -16.43
C ASP A 270 -2.17 -20.29 -15.72
N PRO A 271 -3.05 -19.29 -15.46
CA PRO A 271 -2.72 -18.18 -14.59
C PRO A 271 -2.34 -18.67 -13.19
N ASP A 272 -1.25 -18.15 -12.67
CA ASP A 272 -0.85 -18.34 -11.28
C ASP A 272 -1.47 -17.23 -10.44
N LEU A 273 -2.46 -17.57 -9.60
CA LEU A 273 -3.17 -16.60 -8.77
C LEU A 273 -2.21 -16.02 -7.72
N VAL A 274 -1.87 -14.74 -7.85
CA VAL A 274 -1.02 -14.05 -6.88
C VAL A 274 -1.84 -13.62 -5.68
N ARG A 275 -3.03 -13.03 -5.93
CA ARG A 275 -4.00 -12.69 -4.88
C ARG A 275 -5.37 -12.41 -5.47
N SER A 276 -6.38 -12.53 -4.62
CA SER A 276 -7.71 -11.96 -4.84
C SER A 276 -8.17 -11.23 -3.59
N HIS A 277 -8.98 -10.19 -3.75
CA HIS A 277 -9.64 -9.54 -2.63
C HIS A 277 -10.95 -8.89 -3.08
N ALA A 278 -11.89 -8.73 -2.15
CA ALA A 278 -13.06 -7.91 -2.39
C ALA A 278 -12.66 -6.44 -2.36
N VAL A 279 -13.19 -5.68 -3.31
CA VAL A 279 -13.19 -4.21 -3.29
C VAL A 279 -14.49 -3.70 -2.68
N SER A 280 -15.60 -4.43 -2.89
CA SER A 280 -16.90 -4.18 -2.28
C SER A 280 -17.70 -5.49 -2.21
N GLU A 281 -18.94 -5.43 -1.70
CA GLU A 281 -19.85 -6.58 -1.75
C GLU A 281 -20.19 -7.03 -3.18
N ASP A 282 -20.01 -6.17 -4.18
CA ASP A 282 -20.31 -6.46 -5.58
C ASP A 282 -19.08 -6.30 -6.48
N THR A 283 -17.87 -6.26 -5.92
CA THR A 283 -16.65 -6.06 -6.70
C THR A 283 -15.49 -6.85 -6.12
N GLY A 284 -14.78 -7.58 -6.97
CA GLY A 284 -13.58 -8.32 -6.60
C GLY A 284 -12.43 -8.04 -7.55
N LEU A 285 -11.23 -7.92 -7.01
CA LEU A 285 -9.99 -7.83 -7.77
C LEU A 285 -9.30 -9.19 -7.77
N VAL A 286 -8.87 -9.62 -8.95
CA VAL A 286 -8.00 -10.78 -9.13
C VAL A 286 -6.69 -10.30 -9.73
N VAL A 287 -5.58 -10.73 -9.13
CA VAL A 287 -4.25 -10.49 -9.69
C VAL A 287 -3.53 -11.82 -9.86
N SER A 288 -3.05 -12.07 -11.07
CA SER A 288 -2.39 -13.31 -11.44
C SER A 288 -1.14 -13.04 -12.25
N ASN A 289 -0.13 -13.90 -12.11
CA ASN A 289 0.97 -13.98 -13.07
C ASN A 289 0.47 -14.79 -14.27
N VAL A 290 0.66 -14.24 -15.47
CA VAL A 290 0.22 -14.86 -16.71
C VAL A 290 1.34 -14.88 -17.73
N ARG A 291 1.36 -15.90 -18.59
CA ARG A 291 2.24 -15.94 -19.75
C ARG A 291 1.43 -15.62 -20.98
N THR A 292 1.62 -14.42 -21.50
CA THR A 292 0.97 -13.99 -22.74
C THR A 292 1.85 -14.34 -23.94
N ALA A 293 1.30 -14.26 -25.16
CA ALA A 293 2.11 -14.37 -26.38
C ALA A 293 3.25 -13.33 -26.48
N ARG A 294 3.23 -12.29 -25.63
CA ARG A 294 4.25 -11.22 -25.59
C ARG A 294 5.26 -11.40 -24.45
N GLY A 295 5.12 -12.43 -23.63
CA GLY A 295 5.96 -12.71 -22.47
C GLY A 295 5.18 -12.75 -21.15
N PRO A 296 5.88 -13.02 -20.04
CA PRO A 296 5.34 -12.97 -18.68
C PRO A 296 4.79 -11.59 -18.35
N ALA A 297 3.65 -11.56 -17.68
CA ALA A 297 3.00 -10.33 -17.24
C ALA A 297 2.25 -10.55 -15.93
N VAL A 298 2.16 -9.49 -15.14
CA VAL A 298 1.21 -9.41 -14.04
C VAL A 298 -0.11 -8.88 -14.60
N ARG A 299 -1.18 -9.68 -14.50
CA ARG A 299 -2.54 -9.32 -14.90
C ARG A 299 -3.35 -8.93 -13.68
N SER A 300 -3.99 -7.77 -13.74
CA SER A 300 -4.98 -7.32 -12.75
C SER A 300 -6.35 -7.23 -13.42
N SER A 301 -7.35 -7.90 -12.86
CA SER A 301 -8.70 -8.03 -13.39
C SER A 301 -9.72 -7.62 -12.33
N LEU A 302 -10.49 -6.57 -12.59
CA LEU A 302 -11.57 -6.11 -11.73
C LEU A 302 -12.89 -6.67 -12.24
N TRP A 303 -13.56 -7.44 -11.40
CA TRP A 303 -14.85 -8.03 -11.65
C TRP A 303 -15.91 -7.29 -10.84
N THR A 304 -17.04 -6.99 -11.46
CA THR A 304 -18.17 -6.31 -10.83
C THR A 304 -19.45 -7.10 -11.04
N ARG A 305 -20.30 -7.15 -10.02
CA ARG A 305 -21.64 -7.70 -10.13
C ARG A 305 -22.56 -6.68 -10.80
N THR A 306 -23.18 -7.09 -11.89
CA THR A 306 -24.18 -6.31 -12.62
C THR A 306 -25.46 -6.17 -11.79
N THR A 307 -26.33 -5.25 -12.18
CA THR A 307 -27.67 -5.06 -11.58
C THR A 307 -28.56 -6.31 -11.67
N HIS A 308 -28.27 -7.21 -12.62
CA HIS A 308 -28.94 -8.51 -12.78
C HIS A 308 -28.28 -9.65 -11.98
N GLY A 309 -27.28 -9.34 -11.16
CA GLY A 309 -26.61 -10.27 -10.27
C GLY A 309 -25.50 -11.12 -10.91
N ALA A 310 -25.26 -10.98 -12.22
CA ALA A 310 -24.18 -11.66 -12.95
C ALA A 310 -22.85 -10.92 -12.80
N TRP A 311 -21.73 -11.63 -12.73
CA TRP A 311 -20.40 -11.02 -12.69
C TRP A 311 -19.85 -10.75 -14.08
N ALA A 312 -19.26 -9.58 -14.25
CA ALA A 312 -18.65 -9.17 -15.51
C ALA A 312 -17.30 -8.49 -15.24
N LEU A 313 -16.34 -8.72 -16.13
CA LEU A 313 -15.03 -8.07 -16.13
C LEU A 313 -15.23 -6.60 -16.51
N ALA A 314 -14.97 -5.69 -15.57
CA ALA A 314 -15.10 -4.25 -15.74
C ALA A 314 -13.78 -3.60 -16.16
N MET A 315 -12.66 -4.11 -15.64
CA MET A 315 -11.34 -3.61 -16.00
C MET A 315 -10.32 -4.74 -16.07
N ARG A 316 -9.38 -4.63 -17.00
CA ARG A 316 -8.17 -5.45 -17.00
C ARG A 316 -6.94 -4.64 -17.35
N GLN A 317 -5.82 -4.93 -16.68
CA GLN A 317 -4.52 -4.38 -17.02
C GLN A 317 -3.45 -5.49 -17.01
N ASP A 318 -2.71 -5.58 -18.11
CA ASP A 318 -1.52 -6.42 -18.21
C ASP A 318 -0.28 -5.55 -18.06
N THR A 319 0.64 -5.91 -17.17
CA THR A 319 1.93 -5.23 -16.99
C THR A 319 3.04 -6.23 -17.25
N LEU A 320 3.84 -6.02 -18.30
CA LEU A 320 4.96 -6.91 -18.62
C LEU A 320 5.97 -6.93 -17.48
N GLU A 321 6.44 -8.12 -17.14
CA GLU A 321 7.62 -8.26 -16.28
C GLU A 321 8.86 -7.94 -17.12
N LEU A 322 9.73 -7.07 -16.59
CA LEU A 322 10.95 -6.60 -17.25
C LEU A 322 12.10 -7.59 -17.08
#